data_AF-A0A497M8T8-F1
#
_entry.id   AF-A0A497M8T8-F1
#
_cell.length_a   1.000
_cell.length_b   1.000
_cell.length_c   1.000
_cell.angle_alpha   90.00
_cell.angle_beta   90.00
_cell.angle_gamma   90.00
#
_symmetry.space_group_name_H-M   'P 1'
#
loop_
_entity.id
_entity.type
_entity.pdbx_description
1 polymer ?
#
loop_
_entity_poly.entity_id
_entity_poly.type
_entity_poly.pdbx_seq_one_letter_code
_entity_poly.pdbx_strand_id
1 'polypeptide(L)'
;MSKVTLAHGAGGREMAELLEALIFHRVDEPLKKVEGGLGIDHPDDGALIPIGGGRFLVVSTDSYTVSPLFFPGGDIGKLAVCGSINDVLMMGGI
;
A
#
# COMPACT_ATOMS: atom_id res chain seq x y z
N MET A 1 -10.82 -16.90 -10.69
CA MET A 1 -11.64 -16.55 -9.51
C MET A 1 -13.06 -16.20 -9.95
N SER A 2 -14.08 -16.75 -9.29
CA SER A 2 -15.49 -16.47 -9.61
C SER A 2 -16.18 -15.49 -8.63
N LYS A 3 -15.59 -15.24 -7.45
CA LYS A 3 -16.14 -14.34 -6.41
C LYS A 3 -15.01 -13.72 -5.56
N VAL A 4 -15.24 -12.50 -5.08
CA VAL A 4 -14.41 -11.86 -4.03
C VAL A 4 -14.96 -12.27 -2.66
N THR A 5 -14.09 -12.56 -1.71
CA THR A 5 -14.46 -12.97 -0.34
C THR A 5 -13.79 -12.07 0.70
N LEU A 6 -14.22 -12.13 1.96
CA LEU A 6 -13.61 -11.36 3.06
C LEU A 6 -12.13 -11.71 3.27
N ALA A 7 -11.72 -12.96 2.99
CA ALA A 7 -10.33 -13.39 3.13
C ALA A 7 -9.39 -12.59 2.20
N HIS A 8 -9.88 -12.14 1.05
CA HIS A 8 -9.07 -11.33 0.12
C HIS A 8 -8.76 -9.91 0.64
N GLY A 9 -9.43 -9.45 1.69
CA GLY A 9 -9.18 -8.15 2.33
C GLY A 9 -8.60 -8.27 3.75
N ALA A 10 -8.17 -9.46 4.15
CA ALA A 10 -7.72 -9.74 5.52
C ALA A 10 -6.19 -9.60 5.72
N GLY A 11 -5.45 -9.16 4.70
CA GLY A 11 -3.99 -8.97 4.78
C GLY A 11 -3.15 -10.26 4.65
N GLY A 12 -3.79 -11.42 4.50
CA GLY A 12 -3.14 -12.74 4.48
C GLY A 12 -2.79 -13.26 3.08
N ARG A 13 -2.55 -14.58 3.01
CA ARG A 13 -2.16 -15.28 1.78
C ARG A 13 -3.17 -15.09 0.65
N GLU A 14 -4.46 -15.13 0.97
CA GLU A 14 -5.55 -14.99 0.00
C GLU A 14 -5.56 -13.60 -0.66
N MET A 15 -5.14 -12.56 0.07
CA MET A 15 -4.94 -11.22 -0.50
C MET A 15 -3.72 -11.19 -1.42
N ALA A 16 -2.59 -11.78 -0.99
CA ALA A 16 -1.38 -11.84 -1.80
C ALA A 16 -1.61 -12.56 -3.14
N GLU A 17 -2.30 -13.71 -3.12
CA GLU A 17 -2.69 -14.45 -4.32
C GLU A 17 -3.62 -13.63 -5.25
N LEU A 18 -4.52 -12.83 -4.68
CA LEU A 18 -5.38 -11.93 -5.44
C LEU A 18 -4.57 -10.82 -6.13
N LEU A 19 -3.68 -10.15 -5.39
CA LEU A 19 -2.84 -9.07 -5.91
C LEU A 19 -1.93 -9.57 -7.03
N GLU A 20 -1.31 -10.75 -6.85
CA GLU A 20 -0.49 -11.38 -7.88
C GLU A 20 -1.29 -11.64 -9.16
N ALA A 21 -2.47 -12.23 -9.03
CA ALA A 21 -3.29 -12.63 -10.16
C ALA A 21 -3.97 -11.45 -10.88
N LEU A 22 -4.33 -10.38 -10.17
CA LEU A 22 -5.15 -9.31 -10.71
C LEU A 22 -4.40 -8.00 -10.95
N ILE A 23 -3.33 -7.73 -10.20
CA ILE A 23 -2.59 -6.46 -10.25
C ILE A 23 -1.19 -6.71 -10.82
N PHE A 24 -0.32 -7.42 -10.11
CA PHE A 24 1.10 -7.49 -10.45
C PHE A 24 1.37 -8.15 -11.80
N HIS A 25 0.63 -9.21 -12.16
CA HIS A 25 0.74 -9.83 -13.48
C HIS A 25 0.02 -9.08 -14.61
N ARG A 26 -0.88 -8.13 -14.30
CA ARG A 26 -1.71 -7.47 -15.31
C ARG A 26 -1.29 -6.05 -15.64
N VAL A 27 -0.62 -5.37 -14.72
CA VAL A 27 -0.07 -4.06 -14.99
C VAL A 27 1.18 -4.23 -15.84
N ASP A 28 1.23 -3.53 -16.99
CA ASP A 28 2.40 -3.57 -17.87
C ASP A 28 3.65 -3.05 -17.15
N GLU A 29 4.81 -3.65 -17.43
CA GLU A 29 6.09 -3.31 -16.78
C GLU A 29 6.40 -1.79 -16.71
N PRO A 30 6.18 -0.98 -17.76
CA PRO A 30 6.45 0.47 -17.70
C PRO A 30 5.54 1.24 -16.73
N LEU A 31 4.40 0.66 -16.33
CA LEU A 31 3.44 1.26 -15.41
C LEU A 31 3.65 0.80 -13.96
N LYS A 32 4.50 -0.20 -13.72
CA LYS A 32 4.73 -0.71 -12.37
C LYS A 32 5.50 0.24 -11.47
N LYS A 33 6.33 1.11 -12.06
CA LYS A 33 7.13 2.10 -11.34
C LYS A 33 7.50 3.29 -12.21
N VAL A 34 7.90 4.37 -11.55
CA VAL A 34 8.62 5.47 -12.20
C VAL A 34 10.07 5.04 -12.47
N GLU A 35 10.65 5.48 -13.58
CA GLU A 35 12.04 5.17 -13.94
C GLU A 35 13.01 5.57 -12.82
N GLY A 36 13.89 4.65 -12.42
CA GLY A 36 14.82 4.83 -11.30
C GLY A 36 14.19 4.74 -9.91
N GLY A 37 12.89 4.46 -9.82
CA GLY A 37 12.13 4.33 -8.58
C GLY A 37 11.83 2.88 -8.18
N LEU A 38 10.94 2.77 -7.19
CA LEU A 38 10.36 1.51 -6.70
C LEU A 38 8.84 1.64 -6.76
N GLY A 39 8.16 0.61 -7.26
CA GLY A 39 6.70 0.57 -7.28
C GLY A 39 6.19 -0.85 -7.07
N ILE A 40 5.09 -1.20 -7.73
CA ILE A 40 4.43 -2.51 -7.53
C ILE A 40 5.22 -3.69 -8.13
N ASP A 41 6.32 -3.43 -8.82
CA ASP A 41 7.29 -4.46 -9.21
C ASP A 41 8.12 -4.98 -8.01
N HIS A 42 8.16 -4.22 -6.91
CA HIS A 42 8.68 -4.63 -5.62
C HIS A 42 7.72 -4.20 -4.51
N PRO A 43 6.59 -4.91 -4.31
CA PRO A 43 5.56 -4.51 -3.36
C PRO A 43 6.12 -4.38 -1.93
N ASP A 44 5.99 -3.18 -1.37
CA ASP A 44 6.46 -2.78 -0.04
C ASP A 44 5.45 -1.78 0.57
N ASP A 45 5.77 -1.16 1.72
CA ASP A 45 4.89 -0.21 2.42
C ASP A 45 4.60 1.08 1.60
N GLY A 46 5.33 1.34 0.51
CA GLY A 46 5.08 2.46 -0.39
C GLY A 46 5.93 2.45 -1.66
N ALA A 47 5.73 3.45 -2.51
CA ALA A 47 6.52 3.67 -3.73
C ALA A 47 7.59 4.75 -3.52
N LEU A 48 8.71 4.61 -4.22
CA LEU A 48 9.79 5.60 -4.27
C LEU A 48 9.84 6.27 -5.64
N ILE A 49 9.65 7.58 -5.69
CA ILE A 49 9.66 8.37 -6.92
C ILE A 49 10.90 9.27 -6.93
N PRO A 50 11.84 9.12 -7.87
CA PRO A 50 12.99 10.00 -7.96
C PRO A 50 12.58 11.45 -8.25
N ILE A 51 13.09 12.40 -7.46
CA ILE A 51 12.83 13.84 -7.64
C ILE A 51 14.12 14.64 -7.90
N GLY A 52 15.18 13.94 -8.31
CA GLY A 52 16.48 14.53 -8.64
C GLY A 52 17.38 14.81 -7.43
N GLY A 53 18.69 14.91 -7.68
CA GLY A 53 19.69 15.15 -6.66
C GLY A 53 19.86 14.00 -5.65
N GLY A 54 19.59 12.77 -6.07
CA GLY A 54 19.66 11.58 -5.20
C GLY A 54 18.52 11.47 -4.18
N ARG A 55 17.47 12.30 -4.31
CA ARG A 55 16.31 12.30 -3.40
C ARG A 55 15.13 11.54 -4.00
N PHE A 56 14.31 11.00 -3.12
CA PHE A 56 13.11 10.24 -3.45
C PHE A 56 11.91 10.81 -2.68
N LEU A 57 10.77 10.90 -3.37
CA LEU A 57 9.47 11.09 -2.74
C LEU A 57 8.91 9.71 -2.39
N VAL A 58 8.53 9.53 -1.12
CA VAL A 58 7.78 8.36 -0.68
C VAL A 58 6.29 8.62 -0.87
N VAL A 59 5.59 7.70 -1.52
CA VAL A 59 4.13 7.75 -1.67
C VAL A 59 3.56 6.43 -1.18
N SER A 60 2.73 6.49 -0.14
CA SER A 60 1.92 5.36 0.31
C SER A 60 0.44 5.75 0.31
N THR A 61 -0.43 4.76 0.23
CA THR A 61 -1.87 4.96 0.27
C THR A 61 -2.55 3.79 0.94
N ASP A 62 -3.61 4.11 1.67
CA ASP A 62 -4.27 3.16 2.52
C ASP A 62 -5.75 3.53 2.65
N SER A 63 -6.61 2.55 2.90
CA SER A 63 -8.05 2.77 3.07
C SER A 63 -8.53 2.11 4.34
N TYR A 64 -9.25 2.87 5.17
CA TYR A 64 -9.61 2.46 6.51
C TYR A 64 -11.12 2.19 6.59
N THR A 65 -11.48 0.95 6.93
CA THR A 65 -12.88 0.50 7.02
C THR A 65 -13.23 -0.08 8.40
N VAL A 66 -12.54 0.39 9.44
CA VAL A 66 -12.74 -0.09 10.82
C VAL A 66 -14.17 0.22 11.30
N SER A 67 -14.76 -0.71 12.04
CA SER A 67 -16.08 -0.56 12.67
C SER A 67 -16.05 -1.15 14.08
N PRO A 68 -16.54 -0.44 15.11
CA PRO A 68 -17.16 0.90 15.06
C PRO A 68 -16.16 2.02 14.75
N LEU A 69 -16.65 3.20 14.37
CA LEU A 69 -15.79 4.35 14.02
C LEU A 69 -14.97 4.88 15.21
N PHE A 70 -15.48 4.70 16.43
CA PHE A 70 -14.83 5.07 17.69
C PHE A 70 -14.71 3.83 18.58
N PHE A 71 -13.53 3.59 19.13
CA PHE A 71 -13.23 2.38 19.91
C PHE A 71 -12.23 2.69 21.04
N PRO A 72 -12.12 1.83 22.07
CA PRO A 72 -11.13 2.05 23.13
C PRO A 72 -9.70 2.17 22.57
N GLY A 73 -9.07 3.33 22.78
CA GLY A 73 -7.72 3.63 22.31
C GLY A 73 -7.61 4.47 21.02
N GLY A 74 -8.72 4.71 20.30
CA GLY A 74 -8.69 5.53 19.09
C GLY A 74 -10.01 5.64 18.33
N ASP A 75 -9.91 6.13 17.11
CA ASP A 75 -11.00 6.24 16.15
C ASP A 75 -10.45 6.02 14.74
N ILE A 76 -11.34 5.98 13.75
CA ILE A 76 -10.96 5.81 12.35
C ILE A 76 -10.01 6.91 11.86
N GLY A 77 -10.11 8.15 12.37
CA GLY A 77 -9.25 9.25 11.99
C GLY A 77 -7.84 9.08 12.53
N LYS A 78 -7.70 8.72 13.81
CA LYS A 78 -6.42 8.38 14.42
C LYS A 78 -5.77 7.18 13.72
N LEU A 79 -6.54 6.14 13.42
CA LEU A 79 -6.04 4.98 12.68
C LEU A 79 -5.55 5.39 11.28
N ALA A 80 -6.31 6.23 10.58
CA ALA A 80 -5.96 6.67 9.24
C ALA A 80 -4.66 7.48 9.22
N VAL A 81 -4.52 8.43 10.15
CA VAL A 81 -3.31 9.24 10.27
C VAL A 81 -2.12 8.38 10.68
N CYS A 82 -2.25 7.56 11.71
CA CYS A 82 -1.14 6.74 12.20
C CYS A 82 -0.70 5.68 11.18
N GLY A 83 -1.64 4.98 10.54
CA GLY A 83 -1.32 3.95 9.53
C GLY A 83 -0.54 4.55 8.36
N SER A 84 -1.11 5.59 7.72
CA SER A 84 -0.48 6.21 6.55
C SER A 84 0.88 6.86 6.86
N ILE A 85 1.05 7.45 8.06
CA ILE A 85 2.34 7.98 8.50
C ILE A 85 3.34 6.85 8.73
N ASN A 86 2.92 5.75 9.36
CA ASN A 86 3.81 4.63 9.66
C ASN A 86 4.38 4.02 8.39
N ASP A 87 3.55 3.80 7.36
CA ASP A 87 4.02 3.25 6.07
C ASP A 87 5.10 4.14 5.43
N VAL A 88 4.88 5.46 5.43
CA VAL A 88 5.88 6.41 4.93
C VAL A 88 7.19 6.35 5.74
N LEU A 89 7.09 6.24 7.07
CA LEU A 89 8.26 6.13 7.96
C LEU A 89 9.03 4.82 7.76
N MET A 90 8.35 3.70 7.53
CA MET A 90 9.00 2.40 7.28
C MET A 90 9.79 2.41 5.97
N MET A 91 9.34 3.19 4.98
CA MET A 91 10.08 3.45 3.74
C MET A 91 11.23 4.47 3.90
N GLY A 92 11.45 5.00 5.11
CA GLY A 92 12.49 6.00 5.38
C GLY A 92 12.15 7.42 4.93
N GLY A 93 10.87 7.72 4.66
CA GLY A 93 10.40 9.06 4.31
C GLY A 93 10.46 10.01 5.50
N ILE A 94 11.35 11.00 5.44
CA ILE A 94 11.55 12.05 6.44
C ILE A 94 11.80 13.42 5.81
#